data_AF-A0A0C2FZC3-F1
#
_entry.id   AF-A0A0C2FZC3-F1
#
_cell.length_a   1.000
_cell.length_b   1.000
_cell.length_c   1.000
_cell.angle_alpha   90.00
_cell.angle_beta   90.00
_cell.angle_gamma   90.00
#
_symmetry.space_group_name_H-M   'P 1'
#
loop_
_entity.id
_entity.type
_entity.pdbx_description
1 polymer ?
#
loop_
_entity_poly.entity_id
_entity_poly.type
_entity_poly.pdbx_seq_one_letter_code
_entity_poly.pdbx_strand_id
1 'polypeptide(L)'
;MHSGGVVLISGTGSSCRVLLDDGRVFGVGGWGHVIGDGGSAFWIAIRAIRLIFDEDDGMETPHESTALIRKLMLEHFKIEDKVDILEHLYNKFKKSHIASFTKVMAQRKCVKAAKHK
;
A
#
# COMPACT_ATOMS: atom_id res chain seq x y z
N MET A 1 25.79 29.11 8.58
CA MET A 1 25.24 27.84 9.14
C MET A 1 24.10 27.42 8.24
N HIS A 2 24.19 26.23 7.66
CA HIS A 2 23.02 25.62 7.03
C HIS A 2 22.16 25.04 8.15
N SER A 3 20.88 25.40 8.18
CA SER A 3 19.94 24.74 9.08
C SER A 3 19.69 23.34 8.52
N GLY A 4 19.94 22.32 9.33
CA GLY A 4 19.56 20.94 9.06
C GLY A 4 18.04 20.78 9.01
N GLY A 5 17.61 19.57 8.66
CA GLY A 5 16.19 19.27 8.48
C GLY A 5 15.90 17.80 8.20
N VAL A 6 14.62 17.46 8.24
CA VAL A 6 14.11 16.12 7.98
C VAL A 6 13.13 16.15 6.82
N VAL A 7 13.25 15.19 5.91
CA VAL A 7 12.29 14.97 4.83
C VAL A 7 11.74 13.56 4.95
N LEU A 8 10.40 13.47 5.02
CA LEU A 8 9.66 12.23 4.99
C LEU A 8 8.82 12.17 3.72
N ILE A 9 9.10 11.18 2.88
CA ILE A 9 8.41 10.95 1.61
C ILE A 9 7.49 9.75 1.78
N SER A 10 6.21 9.93 1.46
CA SER A 10 5.26 8.83 1.26
C SER A 10 4.41 9.09 0.02
N GLY A 11 4.81 8.46 -1.08
CA GLY A 11 4.11 8.46 -2.36
C GLY A 11 3.98 7.03 -2.87
N THR A 12 4.31 6.77 -4.14
CA THR A 12 4.39 5.39 -4.65
C THR A 12 5.43 4.54 -3.91
N GLY A 13 6.51 5.15 -3.42
CA GLY A 13 7.46 4.56 -2.48
C GLY A 13 7.59 5.45 -1.24
N SER A 14 8.49 5.09 -0.31
CA SER A 14 8.72 5.89 0.90
C SER A 14 10.19 5.98 1.28
N SER A 15 10.55 7.09 1.94
CA SER A 15 11.91 7.34 2.40
C SER A 15 11.93 8.40 3.50
N CYS A 16 12.83 8.25 4.48
CA CYS A 16 13.14 9.29 5.45
C CYS A 16 14.62 9.68 5.31
N ARG A 17 14.90 10.99 5.27
CA ARG A 17 16.26 11.54 5.20
C ARG A 17 16.42 12.67 6.20
N VAL A 18 17.60 12.74 6.82
CA VAL A 18 17.99 13.79 7.76
C VAL A 18 19.28 14.43 7.26
N LEU A 19 19.30 15.77 7.19
CA LEU A 19 20.49 16.59 7.00
C LEU A 19 20.83 17.22 8.36
N LEU A 20 22.04 16.97 8.87
CA LEU A 20 22.56 17.64 10.07
C LEU A 20 23.17 18.99 9.73
N ASP A 21 23.30 19.87 10.73
CA ASP A 21 23.91 21.20 10.60
C ASP A 21 25.38 21.15 10.16
N ASP A 22 26.06 20.03 10.39
CA ASP A 22 27.43 19.75 9.96
C ASP A 22 27.55 19.19 8.53
N GLY A 23 26.43 19.08 7.82
CA GLY A 23 26.37 18.61 6.42
C GLY A 23 26.27 17.10 6.25
N ARG A 24 26.33 16.29 7.32
CA ARG A 24 26.12 14.83 7.21
C ARG A 24 24.67 14.49 6.90
N VAL A 25 24.47 13.41 6.15
CA VAL A 25 23.15 12.90 5.75
C VAL A 25 22.96 11.48 6.26
N PHE A 26 21.81 11.23 6.90
CA PHE A 26 21.37 9.90 7.34
C PHE A 26 20.04 9.55 6.69
N GLY A 27 19.73 8.25 6.58
CA GLY A 27 18.50 7.80 5.95
C GLY A 27 17.98 6.47 6.47
N VAL A 28 16.65 6.36 6.50
CA VAL A 28 15.92 5.11 6.77
C VAL A 28 14.98 4.84 5.59
N GLY A 29 14.97 3.60 5.11
CA GLY A 29 14.18 3.22 3.94
C GLY A 29 14.62 3.92 2.64
N GLY A 30 13.74 3.95 1.65
CA GLY A 30 14.10 4.28 0.27
C GLY A 30 14.72 3.11 -0.50
N TRP A 31 14.51 1.88 -0.04
CA TRP A 31 15.04 0.65 -0.66
C TRP A 31 14.12 0.07 -1.76
N GLY A 32 13.02 0.76 -2.06
CA GLY A 32 12.05 0.29 -3.04
C GLY A 32 11.18 -0.84 -2.51
N HIS A 33 10.29 -1.31 -3.38
CA HIS A 33 9.16 -2.18 -3.01
C HIS A 33 9.52 -3.63 -2.71
N VAL A 34 10.67 -4.10 -3.18
CA VAL A 34 11.13 -5.47 -2.92
C VAL A 34 11.67 -5.60 -1.50
N ILE A 35 12.37 -4.57 -1.01
CA ILE A 35 13.09 -4.62 0.27
C ILE A 35 12.37 -3.80 1.36
N GLY A 36 11.62 -2.76 1.00
CA GLY A 36 11.06 -1.81 1.96
C GLY A 36 9.81 -1.09 1.45
N ASP A 37 9.88 0.25 1.38
CA ASP A 37 8.74 1.13 1.06
C ASP A 37 7.60 1.14 2.09
N GLY A 38 7.89 0.79 3.35
CA GLY A 38 6.93 0.86 4.46
C GLY A 38 6.20 2.21 4.53
N GLY A 39 4.88 2.18 4.61
CA GLY A 39 4.03 3.38 4.66
C GLY A 39 3.77 4.05 3.31
N SER A 40 4.33 3.55 2.20
CA SER A 40 4.02 4.03 0.85
C SER A 40 2.67 3.53 0.33
N ALA A 41 2.18 4.15 -0.75
CA ALA A 41 1.01 3.68 -1.48
C ALA A 41 1.18 2.28 -2.08
N PHE A 42 2.39 1.88 -2.50
CA PHE A 42 2.63 0.51 -2.94
C PHE A 42 2.49 -0.48 -1.77
N TRP A 43 3.09 -0.15 -0.64
CA TRP A 43 3.08 -1.00 0.55
C TRP A 43 1.67 -1.19 1.12
N ILE A 44 0.85 -0.14 1.13
CA ILE A 44 -0.56 -0.23 1.53
C ILE A 44 -1.33 -1.13 0.55
N ALA A 45 -1.15 -0.93 -0.76
CA ALA A 45 -1.85 -1.72 -1.78
C ALA A 45 -1.51 -3.21 -1.70
N ILE A 46 -0.23 -3.57 -1.62
CA ILE A 46 0.18 -4.98 -1.58
C ILE A 46 -0.26 -5.69 -0.30
N ARG A 47 -0.33 -4.97 0.83
CA ARG A 47 -0.88 -5.52 2.08
C ARG A 47 -2.37 -5.78 1.98
N ALA A 48 -3.12 -4.88 1.35
CA ALA A 48 -4.55 -5.07 1.13
C ALA A 48 -4.84 -6.27 0.21
N ILE A 49 -4.05 -6.43 -0.86
CA ILE A 49 -4.13 -7.61 -1.74
C ILE A 49 -3.75 -8.87 -0.97
N ARG A 50 -2.65 -8.84 -0.22
CA ARG A 50 -2.20 -9.99 0.58
C ARG A 50 -3.25 -10.43 1.61
N LEU A 51 -3.90 -9.49 2.30
CA LEU A 51 -4.94 -9.80 3.28
C LEU A 51 -6.10 -10.62 2.68
N ILE A 52 -6.45 -10.37 1.40
CA ILE A 52 -7.47 -11.14 0.68
C ILE A 52 -7.01 -12.59 0.46
N PHE A 53 -5.74 -12.81 0.14
CA PHE A 53 -5.18 -14.14 -0.04
C PHE A 53 -5.04 -14.86 1.31
N ASP A 54 -4.47 -14.18 2.31
CA ASP A 54 -4.26 -14.75 3.64
C ASP A 54 -5.60 -15.11 4.31
N GLU A 55 -6.68 -14.36 4.08
CA GLU A 55 -8.04 -14.72 4.51
C GLU A 55 -8.58 -15.96 3.81
N ASP A 56 -8.47 -16.03 2.47
CA ASP A 56 -8.98 -17.16 1.68
C ASP A 56 -8.22 -18.47 1.96
N ASP A 57 -6.91 -18.35 2.23
CA ASP A 57 -6.03 -19.49 2.54
C ASP A 57 -6.10 -19.88 4.02
N GLY A 58 -6.86 -19.15 4.85
CA GLY A 58 -6.99 -19.41 6.29
C GLY A 58 -5.75 -19.08 7.12
N MET A 59 -4.85 -18.27 6.58
CA MET A 59 -3.60 -17.83 7.20
C MET A 59 -3.79 -16.62 8.13
N GLU A 60 -4.81 -15.79 7.88
CA GLU A 60 -5.19 -14.65 8.71
C GLU A 60 -6.70 -14.58 8.84
N THR A 61 -7.22 -14.25 10.02
CA THR A 61 -8.65 -13.90 10.20
C THR A 61 -8.76 -12.40 10.43
N PRO A 62 -9.20 -11.63 9.41
CA PRO A 62 -9.33 -10.19 9.53
C PRO A 62 -10.31 -9.79 10.64
N HIS A 63 -9.98 -8.74 11.40
CA HIS A 63 -10.86 -8.21 12.43
C HIS A 63 -12.19 -7.66 11.86
N GLU A 64 -12.18 -7.25 10.60
CA GLU A 64 -13.31 -6.66 9.87
C GLU A 64 -13.41 -7.32 8.48
N SER A 65 -14.60 -7.31 7.89
CA SER A 65 -14.82 -7.92 6.58
C SER A 65 -13.94 -7.32 5.48
N THR A 66 -13.25 -8.17 4.72
CA THR A 66 -12.44 -7.76 3.55
C THR A 66 -13.28 -7.52 2.29
N ALA A 67 -14.60 -7.80 2.33
CA ALA A 67 -15.46 -7.81 1.15
C ALA A 67 -15.38 -6.50 0.33
N LEU A 68 -15.25 -5.37 1.02
CA LEU A 68 -15.09 -4.07 0.37
C LEU A 68 -13.75 -3.92 -0.36
N ILE A 69 -12.65 -4.32 0.28
CA ILE A 69 -11.31 -4.27 -0.33
C ILE A 69 -11.25 -5.22 -1.52
N ARG A 70 -11.82 -6.42 -1.38
CA ARG A 70 -11.93 -7.41 -2.46
C ARG A 70 -12.68 -6.84 -3.67
N LYS A 71 -13.88 -6.28 -3.45
CA LYS A 71 -14.66 -5.63 -4.52
C LYS A 71 -13.86 -4.54 -5.22
N LEU A 72 -13.20 -3.66 -4.45
CA LEU A 72 -12.38 -2.58 -5.01
C LEU A 72 -11.18 -3.10 -5.81
N MET A 73 -10.55 -4.18 -5.37
CA MET A 73 -9.43 -4.80 -6.08
C MET A 73 -9.88 -5.29 -7.44
N LEU A 74 -10.97 -6.08 -7.49
CA LEU A 74 -11.52 -6.60 -8.74
C LEU A 74 -11.89 -5.47 -9.72
N GLU A 75 -12.59 -4.44 -9.24
CA GLU A 75 -12.97 -3.26 -10.03
C GLU A 75 -11.75 -2.48 -10.55
N HIS A 76 -10.74 -2.24 -9.71
CA HIS A 76 -9.57 -1.42 -10.03
C HIS A 76 -8.65 -2.10 -11.04
N PHE A 77 -8.37 -3.39 -10.85
CA PHE A 77 -7.50 -4.16 -11.73
C PHE A 77 -8.25 -4.74 -12.95
N LYS A 78 -9.58 -4.64 -12.98
CA LYS A 78 -10.46 -5.16 -14.05
C LYS A 78 -10.31 -6.66 -14.20
N ILE A 79 -10.43 -7.36 -13.09
CA ILE A 79 -10.30 -8.81 -12.98
C ILE A 79 -11.57 -9.40 -12.35
N GLU A 80 -11.83 -10.67 -12.59
CA GLU A 80 -13.03 -11.36 -12.11
C GLU A 80 -12.73 -12.25 -10.90
N ASP A 81 -11.55 -12.87 -10.87
CA ASP A 81 -11.07 -13.66 -9.75
C ASP A 81 -9.80 -13.05 -9.11
N LYS A 82 -9.55 -13.36 -7.83
CA LYS A 82 -8.35 -12.88 -7.14
C LYS A 82 -7.06 -13.37 -7.80
N VAL A 83 -7.03 -14.56 -8.40
CA VAL A 83 -5.83 -15.17 -9.00
C VAL A 83 -5.39 -14.40 -10.26
N ASP A 84 -6.30 -13.73 -10.95
CA ASP A 84 -6.00 -12.90 -12.11
C ASP A 84 -5.06 -11.72 -11.76
N ILE A 85 -4.98 -11.33 -10.48
CA ILE A 85 -4.05 -10.29 -10.02
C ILE A 85 -2.59 -10.66 -10.29
N LEU A 86 -2.26 -11.95 -10.38
CA LEU A 86 -0.90 -12.42 -10.66
C LEU A 86 -0.38 -11.86 -11.99
N GLU A 87 -1.23 -11.67 -12.98
CA GLU A 87 -0.85 -11.02 -14.24
C GLU A 87 -0.34 -9.59 -14.01
N HIS A 88 -0.95 -8.84 -13.08
CA HIS A 88 -0.53 -7.47 -12.72
C HIS A 88 0.68 -7.44 -11.79
N LEU A 89 0.94 -8.52 -11.04
CA LEU A 89 2.07 -8.61 -10.11
C LEU A 89 3.36 -9.13 -10.76
N TYR A 90 3.25 -9.94 -11.82
CA TYR A 90 4.39 -10.57 -12.49
C TYR A 90 4.56 -10.08 -13.93
N ASN A 91 3.65 -10.44 -14.84
CA ASN A 91 3.85 -10.25 -16.27
C ASN A 91 3.67 -8.78 -16.72
N LYS A 92 2.65 -8.11 -16.18
CA LYS A 92 2.30 -6.72 -16.49
C LYS A 92 2.65 -5.76 -15.35
N PHE A 93 3.68 -6.10 -14.58
CA PHE A 93 4.04 -5.36 -13.37
C PHE A 93 4.29 -3.87 -13.65
N LYS A 94 3.49 -3.03 -13.01
CA LYS A 94 3.67 -1.57 -12.99
C LYS A 94 3.47 -1.08 -11.56
N LYS A 95 4.57 -0.75 -10.88
CA LYS A 95 4.56 -0.29 -9.47
C LYS A 95 3.53 0.82 -9.21
N SER A 96 3.47 1.82 -10.08
CA SER A 96 2.52 2.94 -9.97
C SER A 96 1.06 2.50 -10.12
N HIS A 97 0.78 1.50 -10.96
CA HIS A 97 -0.57 0.97 -11.15
C HIS A 97 -1.03 0.19 -9.91
N ILE A 98 -0.17 -0.65 -9.32
CA ILE A 98 -0.46 -1.33 -8.06
C ILE A 98 -0.65 -0.30 -6.93
N ALA A 99 0.27 0.65 -6.79
CA ALA A 99 0.18 1.70 -5.78
C ALA A 99 -1.08 2.57 -5.93
N SER A 100 -1.60 2.75 -7.14
CA SER A 100 -2.82 3.52 -7.37
C SER A 100 -4.07 2.89 -6.74
N PHE A 101 -4.03 1.60 -6.38
CA PHE A 101 -5.09 0.95 -5.61
C PHE A 101 -5.29 1.61 -4.24
N THR A 102 -4.23 2.11 -3.61
CA THR A 102 -4.31 2.86 -2.36
C THR A 102 -5.16 4.13 -2.49
N LYS A 103 -5.10 4.81 -3.64
CA LYS A 103 -5.97 5.95 -3.91
C LYS A 103 -7.44 5.52 -3.95
N VAL A 104 -7.74 4.39 -4.60
CA VAL A 104 -9.11 3.85 -4.67
C VAL A 104 -9.64 3.51 -3.27
N MET A 105 -8.82 2.89 -2.42
CA MET A 105 -9.18 2.61 -1.03
C MET A 105 -9.40 3.90 -0.21
N ALA A 106 -8.54 4.91 -0.36
CA ALA A 106 -8.61 6.15 0.40
C ALA A 106 -9.75 7.10 -0.02
N GLN A 107 -10.15 7.09 -1.30
CA GLN A 107 -11.14 8.02 -1.83
C GLN A 107 -12.60 7.62 -1.57
N ARG A 108 -12.86 6.41 -1.06
CA ARG A 108 -14.23 5.98 -0.77
C ARG A 108 -14.70 6.59 0.56
N LYS A 109 -15.89 7.21 0.56
CA LYS A 109 -16.56 7.64 1.80
C LYS A 109 -16.82 6.40 2.65
N CYS A 110 -16.36 6.39 3.90
CA CYS A 110 -16.75 5.36 4.86
C CYS A 110 -18.28 5.26 4.90
N VAL A 111 -18.82 4.09 4.53
CA VAL A 111 -20.21 3.78 4.84
C VAL A 111 -20.25 3.62 6.35
N LYS A 112 -21.05 4.45 7.03
CA LYS A 112 -21.23 4.33 8.48
C LYS A 112 -21.63 2.89 8.78
N ALA A 113 -20.88 2.21 9.65
CA ALA A 113 -21.24 0.89 10.14
C ALA A 113 -22.70 0.92 10.60
N ALA A 114 -23.51 -0.01 10.09
CA ALA A 114 -24.89 -0.14 10.53
C ALA A 114 -24.84 -0.40 12.04
N LYS A 115 -25.44 0.50 12.82
CA LYS A 115 -25.60 0.31 14.27
C LYS A 115 -26.30 -1.02 14.48
N HIS A 116 -25.63 -1.97 15.12
CA HIS A 116 -26.30 -3.14 15.67
C HIS A 116 -27.35 -2.65 16.67
N LYS A 117 -28.54 -3.23 16.55
CA LYS A 117 -29.75 -2.88 17.30
C LYS A 117 -29.68 -3.46 18.71
#